data_AF-A0A9X8MPY8-F1
#
_entry.id   AF-A0A9X8MPY8-F1
#
_cell.length_a   1.000
_cell.length_b   1.000
_cell.length_c   1.000
_cell.angle_alpha   90.00
_cell.angle_beta   90.00
_cell.angle_gamma   90.00
#
_symmetry.space_group_name_H-M   'P 1'
#
loop_
_entity.id
_entity.type
_entity.pdbx_description
1 polymer ?
#
loop_
_entity_poly.entity_id
_entity_poly.type
_entity_poly.pdbx_seq_one_letter_code
_entity_poly.pdbx_strand_id
1 'polypeptide(L)'
;MSLEVCAALPAISATAAGFDAYVAVDASGTFSQATRETGPLRRQQAGVIVSDYATLMVEALADNASPESAAVYAALDMPFTVLVGQISAAYQV
;
A
#
# COMPACT_ATOMS: atom_id res chain seq x y z
N MET A 1 7.97 -10.11 8.00
CA MET A 1 7.28 -10.74 6.85
C MET A 1 8.22 -10.72 5.66
N SER A 2 8.61 -11.87 5.08
CA SER A 2 9.49 -11.87 3.90
C SER A 2 8.70 -11.65 2.61
N LEU A 3 9.20 -10.78 1.75
CA LEU A 3 8.56 -10.35 0.50
C LEU A 3 8.39 -11.52 -0.48
N GLU A 4 9.42 -12.35 -0.57
CA GLU A 4 9.59 -13.39 -1.58
C GLU A 4 8.95 -14.75 -1.23
N VAL A 5 8.66 -14.97 0.06
CA VAL A 5 8.00 -16.19 0.54
C VAL A 5 6.67 -15.86 1.18
N CYS A 6 6.68 -15.24 2.35
CA CYS A 6 5.47 -15.07 3.17
C CYS A 6 4.46 -14.11 2.55
N ALA A 7 4.90 -13.08 1.82
CA ALA A 7 3.99 -12.18 1.11
C ALA A 7 3.66 -12.69 -0.29
N ALA A 8 4.64 -13.26 -1.01
CA ALA A 8 4.46 -13.67 -2.40
C ALA A 8 3.59 -14.93 -2.56
N LEU A 9 3.84 -16.00 -1.78
CA LEU A 9 3.13 -17.27 -1.97
C LEU A 9 1.60 -17.16 -1.75
N PRO A 10 1.11 -16.56 -0.64
CA PRO A 10 -0.34 -16.42 -0.48
C PRO A 10 -0.95 -15.46 -1.51
N ALA A 11 -0.25 -14.37 -1.89
CA ALA A 11 -0.76 -13.45 -2.90
C ALA A 11 -0.92 -14.13 -4.27
N ILE A 12 0.09 -14.87 -4.73
CA ILE A 12 0.03 -15.63 -5.98
C ILE A 12 -1.10 -16.68 -5.93
N SER A 13 -1.26 -17.37 -4.79
CA SER A 13 -2.34 -18.34 -4.62
C SER A 13 -3.73 -17.68 -4.66
N ALA A 14 -3.88 -16.49 -4.08
CA ALA A 14 -5.13 -15.74 -4.11
C ALA A 14 -5.45 -15.27 -5.55
N THR A 15 -4.45 -14.76 -6.27
CA THR A 15 -4.60 -14.41 -7.69
C THR A 15 -5.00 -15.62 -8.53
N ALA A 16 -4.38 -16.77 -8.32
CA ALA A 16 -4.75 -18.02 -9.00
C ALA A 16 -6.17 -18.50 -8.68
N ALA A 17 -6.72 -18.14 -7.51
CA ALA A 17 -8.09 -18.41 -7.12
C ALA A 17 -9.10 -17.35 -7.65
N GLY A 18 -8.64 -16.35 -8.41
CA GLY A 18 -9.48 -15.32 -9.03
C GLY A 18 -9.70 -14.08 -8.17
N PHE A 19 -8.92 -13.87 -7.11
CA PHE A 19 -8.96 -12.64 -6.31
C PHE A 19 -7.96 -11.60 -6.84
N ASP A 20 -8.31 -10.32 -6.70
CA ASP A 20 -7.35 -9.23 -6.89
C ASP A 20 -6.47 -9.13 -5.62
N ALA A 21 -5.23 -9.62 -5.73
CA ALA A 21 -4.28 -9.62 -4.62
C ALA A 21 -3.36 -8.40 -4.70
N TYR A 22 -3.24 -7.68 -3.59
CA TYR A 22 -2.39 -6.49 -3.45
C TYR A 22 -1.30 -6.74 -2.41
N VAL A 23 -0.08 -6.27 -2.67
CA VAL A 23 1.03 -6.37 -1.72
C VAL A 23 1.75 -5.04 -1.55
N ALA A 24 1.75 -4.52 -0.33
CA ALA A 24 2.56 -3.38 0.11
C ALA A 24 4.04 -3.78 0.24
N VAL A 25 4.89 -3.28 -0.66
CA VAL A 25 6.31 -3.69 -0.73
C VAL A 25 7.18 -3.04 0.33
N ASP A 26 6.84 -1.83 0.75
CA ASP A 26 7.54 -1.05 1.76
C ASP A 26 7.16 -1.47 3.19
N ALA A 27 6.01 -2.13 3.37
CA ALA A 27 5.62 -2.82 4.59
C ALA A 27 6.14 -4.28 4.68
N SER A 28 6.97 -4.71 3.73
CA SER A 28 7.47 -6.08 3.62
C SER A 28 9.00 -6.13 3.56
N GLY A 29 9.62 -7.03 4.33
CA GLY A 29 11.08 -7.15 4.43
C GLY A 29 11.68 -8.15 3.43
N THR A 30 12.99 -8.06 3.16
CA THR A 30 13.74 -9.04 2.35
C THR A 30 15.06 -9.39 3.01
N PHE A 31 15.64 -10.54 2.64
CA PHE A 31 16.95 -10.98 3.16
C PHE A 31 18.14 -10.52 2.32
N SER A 32 17.91 -10.05 1.09
CA SER A 32 18.98 -9.59 0.20
C SER A 32 18.49 -8.46 -0.72
N GLN A 33 19.44 -7.73 -1.31
CA GLN A 33 19.15 -6.75 -2.36
C GLN A 33 18.58 -7.40 -3.62
N ALA A 34 19.18 -8.51 -4.06
CA ALA A 34 18.69 -9.26 -5.22
C ALA A 34 17.20 -9.63 -5.05
N THR A 35 16.80 -10.06 -3.85
CA THR A 35 15.40 -10.38 -3.54
C THR A 35 14.50 -9.15 -3.47
N ARG A 36 15.02 -7.99 -3.02
CA ARG A 36 14.31 -6.72 -3.00
C ARG A 36 13.95 -6.24 -4.40
N GLU A 37 14.86 -6.43 -5.35
CA GLU A 37 14.68 -6.03 -6.75
C GLU A 37 13.83 -7.05 -7.54
N THR A 38 14.09 -8.34 -7.36
CA THR A 38 13.43 -9.40 -8.15
C THR A 38 12.08 -9.85 -7.59
N GLY A 39 11.86 -9.74 -6.28
CA GLY A 39 10.61 -10.12 -5.61
C GLY A 39 9.36 -9.41 -6.16
N PRO A 40 9.37 -8.07 -6.30
CA PRO A 40 8.30 -7.31 -6.93
C PRO A 40 8.00 -7.78 -8.36
N LEU A 41 9.03 -7.97 -9.19
CA LEU A 41 8.89 -8.38 -10.58
C LEU A 41 8.19 -9.73 -10.72
N ARG A 42 8.58 -10.71 -9.91
CA ARG A 42 7.96 -12.05 -9.91
C ARG A 42 6.46 -11.99 -9.57
N ARG A 43 6.08 -11.16 -8.59
CA ARG A 43 4.67 -11.00 -8.19
C ARG A 43 3.84 -10.32 -9.28
N GLN A 44 4.37 -9.25 -9.85
CA GLN A 44 3.73 -8.56 -10.97
C GLN A 44 3.51 -9.50 -12.16
N GLN A 45 4.50 -10.34 -12.51
CA GLN A 45 4.35 -11.36 -13.55
C GLN A 45 3.27 -12.41 -13.24
N ALA A 46 3.00 -12.67 -11.97
CA ALA A 46 1.95 -13.59 -11.53
C ALA A 46 0.57 -12.92 -11.43
N GLY A 47 0.43 -11.65 -11.81
CA GLY A 47 -0.82 -10.89 -11.77
C GLY A 47 -1.14 -10.25 -10.41
N VAL A 48 -0.21 -10.29 -9.45
CA VAL A 48 -0.37 -9.62 -8.16
C VAL A 48 -0.11 -8.12 -8.35
N ILE A 49 -0.95 -7.27 -7.76
CA ILE A 49 -0.79 -5.83 -7.77
C ILE A 49 0.24 -5.43 -6.70
N VAL A 50 1.25 -4.69 -7.13
CA VAL A 50 2.39 -4.29 -6.31
C VAL A 50 2.33 -2.80 -6.08
N SER A 51 2.28 -2.37 -4.82
CA SER A 51 2.16 -0.96 -4.44
C SER A 51 2.86 -0.70 -3.09
N ASP A 52 2.83 0.54 -2.61
CA ASP A 52 3.24 0.94 -1.28
C ASP A 52 2.04 1.02 -0.32
N TYR A 53 2.27 0.97 1.00
CA TYR A 53 1.15 0.93 1.96
C TYR A 53 0.24 2.15 1.86
N ALA A 54 0.78 3.33 1.56
CA ALA A 54 0.02 4.57 1.59
C ALA A 54 -0.88 4.72 0.37
N THR A 55 -0.36 4.40 -0.81
CA THR A 55 -1.15 4.32 -2.04
C THR A 55 -2.32 3.36 -1.86
N LEU A 56 -2.10 2.17 -1.29
CA LEU A 56 -3.18 1.21 -1.05
C LEU A 56 -4.27 1.74 -0.09
N MET A 57 -3.90 2.46 0.97
CA MET A 57 -4.89 3.04 1.89
C MET A 57 -5.66 4.18 1.24
N VAL A 58 -5.00 5.01 0.42
CA VAL A 58 -5.67 6.11 -0.30
C VAL A 58 -6.58 5.57 -1.40
N GLU A 59 -6.16 4.52 -2.12
CA GLU A 59 -7.02 3.79 -3.07
C GLU A 59 -8.25 3.21 -2.36
N ALA A 60 -8.07 2.62 -1.18
CA ALA A 60 -9.16 2.07 -0.38
C ALA A 60 -10.11 3.16 0.17
N LEU A 61 -9.59 4.34 0.50
CA LEU A 61 -10.39 5.49 0.93
C LEU A 61 -11.33 5.99 -0.18
N ALA A 62 -10.90 5.90 -1.44
CA ALA A 62 -11.60 6.25 -2.67
C ALA A 62 -12.00 7.75 -2.85
N ASP A 63 -12.43 8.43 -1.80
CA ASP A 63 -12.86 9.83 -1.83
C ASP A 63 -12.31 10.61 -0.62
N ASN A 64 -11.73 11.77 -0.85
CA ASN A 64 -11.24 12.65 0.21
C ASN A 64 -12.35 13.35 0.99
N ALA A 65 -13.55 13.44 0.42
CA ALA A 65 -14.72 13.97 1.12
C ALA A 65 -15.30 12.97 2.13
N SER A 66 -14.80 11.72 2.17
CA SER A 66 -15.24 10.73 3.16
C SER A 66 -14.96 11.22 4.59
N PRO A 67 -15.88 10.94 5.54
CA PRO A 67 -15.67 11.28 6.94
C PRO A 67 -14.49 10.53 7.59
N GLU A 68 -14.05 9.42 7.00
CA GLU A 68 -12.89 8.64 7.44
C GLU A 68 -11.54 9.22 6.98
N SER A 69 -11.53 10.15 6.01
CA SER A 69 -10.30 10.67 5.38
C SER A 69 -9.28 11.21 6.39
N ALA A 70 -9.73 12.01 7.35
CA ALA A 70 -8.87 12.58 8.39
C ALA A 70 -8.22 11.48 9.25
N ALA A 71 -8.97 10.43 9.59
CA ALA A 71 -8.46 9.31 10.37
C ALA A 71 -7.46 8.47 9.57
N VAL A 72 -7.74 8.22 8.28
CA VAL A 72 -6.82 7.51 7.39
C VAL A 72 -5.52 8.28 7.24
N TYR A 73 -5.58 9.59 6.97
CA TYR A 73 -4.39 10.42 6.81
C TYR A 73 -3.56 10.56 8.09
N ALA A 74 -4.21 10.58 9.25
CA ALA A 74 -3.52 10.54 10.53
C ALA A 74 -2.82 9.18 10.75
N ALA A 75 -3.48 8.06 10.39
CA ALA A 75 -2.91 6.73 10.53
C ALA A 75 -1.74 6.45 9.58
N LEU A 76 -1.72 7.10 8.41
CA LEU A 76 -0.61 7.03 7.46
C LEU A 76 0.66 7.73 7.97
N ASP A 77 0.56 8.59 8.99
CA ASP A 77 1.67 9.32 9.61
C ASP A 77 2.60 10.02 8.59
N MET A 78 2.01 10.52 7.51
CA MET A 78 2.75 11.24 6.47
C MET A 78 2.82 12.72 6.80
N PRO A 79 4.02 13.32 6.96
CA PRO A 79 4.13 14.74 7.32
C PRO A 79 3.39 15.68 6.35
N PHE A 80 3.35 15.32 5.08
CA PHE A 80 2.62 16.08 4.05
C PHE A 80 1.10 16.04 4.24
N THR A 81 0.51 14.89 4.60
CA THR A 81 -0.96 14.77 4.73
C THR A 81 -1.45 15.57 5.93
N VAL A 82 -0.69 15.58 7.03
CA VAL A 82 -0.95 16.44 8.20
C VAL A 82 -0.92 17.92 7.81
N LEU A 83 0.11 18.34 7.07
CA LEU A 83 0.24 19.73 6.61
C LEU A 83 -0.94 20.14 5.72
N VAL A 84 -1.32 19.32 4.75
CA VAL A 84 -2.46 19.62 3.85
C VAL A 84 -3.77 19.73 4.65
N GLY A 85 -4.00 18.85 5.63
CA GLY A 85 -5.16 18.93 6.52
C GLY A 85 -5.21 20.24 7.31
N GLN A 86 -4.07 20.69 7.85
CA GLN A 86 -3.96 21.97 8.56
C GLN A 86 -4.25 23.17 7.64
N ILE A 87 -3.72 23.14 6.41
CA ILE A 87 -3.99 24.18 5.40
C ILE A 87 -5.48 24.20 5.06
N SER A 88 -6.07 23.06 4.73
CA SER A 88 -7.49 22.98 4.38
C SER A 88 -8.40 23.54 5.47
N ALA A 89 -8.15 23.20 6.74
CA ALA A 89 -8.90 23.72 7.88
C ALA A 89 -8.77 25.25 8.02
N ALA A 90 -7.58 25.81 7.75
CA ALA A 90 -7.35 27.26 7.83
C ALA A 90 -8.09 28.06 6.75
N TYR A 91 -8.39 27.45 5.59
CA TYR A 91 -9.12 28.09 4.47
C TYR A 91 -10.65 27.95 4.56
N GLN A 92 -11.18 27.21 5.53
CA GLN A 92 -12.62 27.09 5.76
C GLN A 92 -13.20 28.13 6.74
N VAL A 93 -12.41 29.16 7.08
CA VAL A 93 -12.80 30.31 7.92
C VAL A 93 -13.07 31.54 7.05
#